data_AF-A0A967SFL3-F1
#
_entry.id   AF-A0A967SFL3-F1
#
_cell.length_a   1.000
_cell.length_b   1.000
_cell.length_c   1.000
_cell.angle_alpha   90.00
_cell.angle_beta   90.00
_cell.angle_gamma   90.00
#
_symmetry.space_group_name_H-M   'P 1'
#
loop_
_entity.id
_entity.type
_entity.pdbx_description
1 polymer ?
#
loop_
_entity_poly.entity_id
_entity_poly.type
_entity_poly.pdbx_seq_one_letter_code
_entity_poly.pdbx_strand_id
1 'polypeptide(L)'
;VACGRNAALYDPSPEALAVQAPDSFLVEIETSEGAFVVKMRRHWSPRGVDRVHHLMAHDFYAGARIYRVVDGFVAQWGYSGDPVLDSVWRQHPLPDEPAVASNARGVVSFARAGPETRSY
;
A
#
# COMPACT_ATOMS: atom_id res chain seq x y z
N VAL A 1 -22.87 -8.64 -10.94
CA VAL A 1 -22.69 -7.44 -10.09
C VAL A 1 -21.46 -6.71 -10.63
N ALA A 2 -21.67 -5.50 -11.18
CA ALA A 2 -20.74 -4.62 -11.89
C ALA A 2 -19.49 -5.26 -12.56
N CYS A 3 -19.62 -5.68 -13.82
CA CYS A 3 -18.49 -6.03 -14.69
C CYS A 3 -17.88 -4.76 -15.29
N GLY A 4 -17.30 -3.91 -14.42
CA GLY A 4 -16.59 -2.70 -14.80
C GLY A 4 -15.33 -2.59 -13.95
N ARG A 5 -14.16 -2.40 -14.60
CA ARG A 5 -12.90 -2.14 -13.89
C ARG A 5 -13.07 -0.94 -12.96
N ASN A 6 -12.59 -1.04 -11.73
CA ASN A 6 -12.63 0.06 -10.76
C ASN A 6 -11.77 1.23 -11.28
N ALA A 7 -12.41 2.27 -11.82
CA ALA A 7 -11.71 3.41 -12.42
C ALA A 7 -10.70 4.06 -11.46
N ALA A 8 -11.01 4.10 -10.16
CA ALA A 8 -10.11 4.66 -9.15
C ALA A 8 -8.77 3.91 -9.02
N LEU A 9 -8.69 2.67 -9.52
CA LEU A 9 -7.47 1.88 -9.55
C LEU A 9 -6.82 1.79 -10.92
N TYR A 10 -7.60 1.70 -12.00
CA TYR A 10 -7.06 1.53 -13.36
C TYR A 10 -6.79 2.84 -14.09
N ASP A 11 -7.40 3.94 -13.66
CA ASP A 11 -7.22 5.29 -14.22
C ASP A 11 -7.35 6.34 -13.09
N PRO A 12 -6.40 6.37 -12.13
CA PRO A 12 -6.50 7.25 -10.98
C PRO A 12 -6.30 8.72 -11.39
N SER A 13 -7.32 9.55 -11.18
CA SER A 13 -7.23 10.98 -11.50
C SER A 13 -6.26 11.71 -10.54
N PRO A 14 -5.62 12.80 -10.97
CA PRO A 14 -4.75 13.60 -10.10
C PRO A 14 -5.46 14.11 -8.84
N GLU A 15 -6.75 14.43 -8.95
CA GLU A 15 -7.57 14.89 -7.83
C GLU A 15 -7.79 13.79 -6.80
N ALA A 16 -8.03 12.55 -7.25
CA ALA A 16 -8.15 11.40 -6.36
C ALA A 16 -6.83 11.12 -5.62
N LEU A 17 -5.69 11.23 -6.32
CA LEU A 17 -4.36 11.04 -5.73
C LEU A 17 -3.92 12.18 -4.81
N ALA A 18 -4.57 13.35 -4.88
CA ALA A 18 -4.30 14.49 -4.02
C ALA A 18 -5.05 14.43 -2.67
N VAL A 19 -6.00 13.49 -2.52
CA VAL A 19 -6.76 13.32 -1.27
C VAL A 19 -5.83 12.83 -0.16
N GLN A 20 -5.86 13.55 0.96
CA GLN A 20 -5.11 13.20 2.15
C GLN A 20 -5.89 12.20 3.01
N ALA A 21 -5.21 11.19 3.51
CA ALA A 21 -5.75 10.30 4.52
C ALA A 21 -5.88 11.03 5.88
N PRO A 22 -6.68 10.48 6.82
CA PRO A 22 -6.68 10.95 8.20
C PRO A 22 -5.28 10.90 8.83
N ASP A 23 -5.04 11.71 9.88
CA ASP A 23 -3.77 11.74 10.61
C ASP A 23 -3.34 10.35 11.12
N SER A 24 -4.31 9.52 11.47
CA SER A 24 -4.13 8.09 11.69
C SER A 24 -5.42 7.32 11.51
N PHE A 25 -5.32 6.06 11.14
CA PHE A 25 -6.44 5.13 11.04
C PHE A 25 -5.99 3.70 11.34
N LEU A 26 -6.96 2.85 11.65
CA LEU A 26 -6.74 1.42 11.83
C LEU A 26 -7.17 0.69 10.56
N VAL A 27 -6.36 -0.27 10.14
CA VAL A 27 -6.67 -1.18 9.04
C VAL A 27 -6.66 -2.59 9.61
N GLU A 28 -7.77 -3.30 9.45
CA GLU A 28 -7.80 -4.73 9.67
C GLU A 28 -7.34 -5.44 8.40
N ILE A 29 -6.35 -6.32 8.53
CA ILE A 29 -5.82 -7.15 7.45
C ILE A 29 -6.18 -8.59 7.77
N GLU A 30 -7.11 -9.14 7.00
CA GLU A 30 -7.48 -10.54 7.05
C GLU A 30 -6.52 -11.37 6.19
N THR A 31 -5.98 -12.45 6.77
CA THR A 31 -5.12 -13.39 6.06
C THR A 31 -5.63 -14.81 6.26
N SER A 32 -5.08 -15.77 5.50
CA SER A 32 -5.39 -17.20 5.69
C SER A 32 -4.99 -17.73 7.07
N GLU A 33 -4.08 -17.05 7.77
CA GLU A 33 -3.57 -17.44 9.10
C GLU A 33 -4.18 -16.59 10.23
N GLY A 34 -5.23 -15.81 9.93
CA GLY A 34 -5.92 -14.94 10.87
C GLY A 34 -5.79 -13.45 10.56
N ALA A 35 -6.55 -12.65 11.29
CA ALA A 35 -6.58 -11.21 11.14
C ALA A 35 -5.61 -10.51 12.08
N PHE A 36 -5.09 -9.37 11.65
CA PHE A 36 -4.35 -8.45 12.52
C PHE A 36 -4.66 -7.01 12.14
N VAL A 37 -4.46 -6.10 13.10
CA VAL A 37 -4.74 -4.67 12.91
C VAL A 37 -3.45 -3.88 12.80
N VAL A 38 -3.36 -3.03 11.79
CA VAL A 38 -2.26 -2.09 11.58
C VAL A 38 -2.74 -0.67 11.85
N LYS A 39 -2.03 0.06 12.71
CA LYS A 39 -2.23 1.50 12.88
C LYS A 39 -1.35 2.28 11.91
N MET A 40 -1.97 2.88 10.91
CA MET A 40 -1.31 3.80 9.99
C MET A 40 -1.18 5.18 10.63
N ARG A 41 0.00 5.79 10.52
CA ARG A 41 0.32 7.11 11.09
C ARG A 41 0.81 8.01 9.97
N ARG A 42 -0.03 8.95 9.53
CA ARG A 42 0.28 9.80 8.37
C ARG A 42 1.57 10.59 8.56
N HIS A 43 1.82 11.13 9.75
CA HIS A 43 3.04 11.88 10.05
C HIS A 43 4.36 11.08 9.94
N TRP A 44 4.32 9.75 9.85
CA TRP A 44 5.55 8.94 9.61
C TRP A 44 5.94 8.87 8.14
N SER A 45 4.96 8.97 7.24
CA SER A 45 5.15 8.82 5.80
C SER A 45 3.90 9.35 5.07
N PRO A 46 3.66 10.68 5.02
CA PRO A 46 2.40 11.25 4.52
C PRO A 46 1.96 10.70 3.17
N ARG A 47 2.85 10.69 2.17
CA ARG A 47 2.54 10.24 0.81
C ARG A 47 2.30 8.73 0.74
N GLY A 48 3.09 7.97 1.49
CA GLY A 48 2.89 6.52 1.62
C GLY A 48 1.54 6.17 2.25
N VAL A 49 1.18 6.83 3.34
CA VAL A 49 -0.08 6.57 4.05
C VAL A 49 -1.28 7.02 3.21
N ASP A 50 -1.19 8.18 2.55
CA ASP A 50 -2.22 8.65 1.61
C ASP A 50 -2.43 7.64 0.46
N ARG A 51 -1.34 7.09 -0.09
CA ARG A 51 -1.39 6.03 -1.11
C ARG A 51 -2.07 4.76 -0.61
N VAL A 52 -1.63 4.22 0.52
CA VAL A 52 -2.20 2.97 1.07
C VAL A 52 -3.69 3.15 1.38
N HIS A 53 -4.08 4.31 1.93
CA HIS A 53 -5.47 4.63 2.21
C HIS A 53 -6.33 4.57 0.93
N HIS A 54 -5.88 5.20 -0.16
CA HIS A 54 -6.56 5.13 -1.45
C HIS A 54 -6.67 3.70 -1.98
N LEU A 55 -5.56 2.96 -1.99
CA LEU A 55 -5.51 1.60 -2.51
C LEU A 55 -6.43 0.65 -1.73
N MET A 56 -6.40 0.72 -0.41
CA MET A 56 -7.22 -0.12 0.46
C MET A 56 -8.71 0.23 0.36
N ALA A 57 -9.06 1.52 0.26
CA ALA A 57 -10.44 1.97 0.09
C ALA A 57 -11.10 1.47 -1.22
N HIS A 58 -10.29 0.96 -2.15
CA HIS A 58 -10.71 0.48 -3.46
C HIS A 58 -10.41 -1.01 -3.69
N ASP A 59 -10.12 -1.76 -2.63
CA ASP A 59 -9.89 -3.22 -2.64
C ASP A 59 -8.64 -3.67 -3.42
N PHE A 60 -7.64 -2.81 -3.60
CA PHE A 60 -6.44 -3.14 -4.38
C PHE A 60 -5.68 -4.38 -3.85
N TYR A 61 -5.63 -4.56 -2.53
CA TYR A 61 -4.95 -5.70 -1.90
C TYR A 61 -5.87 -6.90 -1.65
N ALA A 62 -7.14 -6.84 -2.06
CA ALA A 62 -8.06 -7.95 -1.87
C ALA A 62 -7.60 -9.15 -2.70
N GLY A 63 -7.29 -10.27 -2.02
CA GLY A 63 -6.73 -11.45 -2.68
C GLY A 63 -5.22 -11.38 -2.96
N ALA A 64 -4.53 -10.32 -2.51
CA ALA A 64 -3.07 -10.27 -2.55
C ALA A 64 -2.44 -11.42 -1.73
N ARG A 65 -1.19 -11.75 -2.03
CA ARG A 65 -0.44 -12.83 -1.39
C ARG A 65 0.83 -12.31 -0.74
N ILE A 66 1.18 -12.89 0.40
CA ILE A 66 2.52 -12.76 0.98
C ILE A 66 3.43 -13.67 0.15
N TYR A 67 4.22 -13.07 -0.75
CA TYR A 67 5.02 -13.81 -1.73
C TYR A 67 6.48 -13.99 -1.31
N ARG A 68 6.94 -13.27 -0.28
CA ARG A 68 8.31 -13.39 0.23
C ARG A 68 8.31 -13.32 1.75
N VAL A 69 8.88 -14.34 2.38
CA VAL A 69 9.08 -14.40 3.83
C VAL A 69 10.53 -14.75 4.09
N VAL A 70 11.20 -13.92 4.87
CA VAL A 70 12.56 -14.15 5.37
C VAL A 70 12.50 -14.09 6.89
N ASP A 71 12.83 -15.21 7.51
CA ASP A 71 12.80 -15.34 8.96
C ASP A 71 13.70 -14.30 9.65
N GLY A 72 13.22 -13.75 10.77
CA GLY A 72 13.88 -12.67 11.50
C GLY A 72 13.97 -11.32 10.77
N PHE A 73 13.42 -11.18 9.56
CA PHE A 73 13.55 -9.96 8.76
C PHE A 73 12.21 -9.40 8.27
N VAL A 74 11.55 -10.05 7.30
CA VAL A 74 10.39 -9.46 6.62
C VAL A 74 9.44 -10.50 6.04
N ALA A 75 8.14 -10.25 6.19
CA ALA A 75 7.09 -10.79 5.35
C ALA A 75 6.64 -9.67 4.40
N GLN A 76 6.66 -9.94 3.10
CA GLN A 76 6.38 -8.95 2.05
C GLN A 76 5.19 -9.37 1.21
N TRP A 77 4.29 -8.40 1.00
CA TRP A 77 3.13 -8.44 0.13
C TRP A 77 3.01 -7.09 -0.57
N GLY A 78 2.04 -6.95 -1.47
CA GLY A 78 1.75 -5.66 -2.13
C GLY A 78 1.29 -5.80 -3.58
N TYR A 79 1.61 -6.89 -4.27
CA TYR A 79 1.04 -7.14 -5.61
C TYR A 79 -0.45 -7.45 -5.51
N SER A 80 -1.25 -6.82 -6.37
CA SER A 80 -2.69 -7.09 -6.46
C SER A 80 -3.00 -8.47 -7.04
N GLY A 81 -2.07 -9.02 -7.83
CA GLY A 81 -2.28 -10.25 -8.59
C GLY A 81 -2.84 -10.01 -9.99
N ASP A 82 -3.13 -8.76 -10.36
CA ASP A 82 -3.41 -8.33 -11.74
C ASP A 82 -2.21 -7.53 -12.29
N PRO A 83 -1.41 -8.10 -13.21
CA PRO A 83 -0.26 -7.42 -13.80
C PRO A 83 -0.59 -6.09 -14.49
N VAL A 84 -1.81 -5.93 -15.02
CA VAL A 84 -2.25 -4.69 -15.66
C VAL A 84 -2.43 -3.61 -14.60
N LEU A 85 -3.09 -3.95 -13.50
CA LEU A 85 -3.32 -3.04 -12.39
C LEU A 85 -2.00 -2.66 -11.69
N ASP A 86 -1.15 -3.65 -11.44
CA ASP A 86 0.19 -3.46 -10.88
C ASP A 86 1.08 -2.56 -11.76
N SER A 87 0.86 -2.56 -13.09
CA SER A 87 1.58 -1.69 -14.03
C SER A 87 1.12 -0.23 -13.94
N VAL A 88 -0.18 0.02 -13.75
CA VAL A 88 -0.72 1.39 -13.55
C VAL A 88 -0.04 2.04 -12.35
N TRP A 89 -0.03 1.35 -11.21
CA TRP A 89 0.53 1.91 -9.98
C TRP A 89 2.06 1.99 -9.98
N ARG A 90 2.74 1.16 -10.79
CA ARG A 90 4.19 1.26 -10.99
C ARG A 90 4.59 2.54 -11.73
N GLN A 91 3.70 3.08 -12.57
CA GLN A 91 3.90 4.36 -13.27
C GLN A 91 3.63 5.59 -12.38
N HIS A 92 3.17 5.37 -11.14
CA HIS A 92 2.88 6.42 -10.16
C HIS A 92 3.77 6.29 -8.92
N PRO A 93 5.11 6.35 -9.08
CA PRO A 93 6.02 6.22 -7.94
C PRO A 93 5.83 7.38 -6.96
N LEU A 94 6.05 7.08 -5.69
CA LEU A 94 6.08 8.06 -4.61
C LEU A 94 7.51 8.53 -4.40
N PRO A 95 7.73 9.86 -4.37
CA PRO A 95 9.03 10.40 -4.00
C PRO A 95 9.41 10.03 -2.58
N ASP A 96 10.69 9.83 -2.28
CA ASP A 96 11.16 9.43 -0.96
C ASP A 96 10.84 10.50 0.11
N GLU A 97 10.60 10.03 1.31
CA GLU A 97 10.30 10.84 2.48
C GLU A 97 11.36 10.59 3.55
N PRO A 98 11.65 11.57 4.42
CA PRO A 98 12.56 11.36 5.54
C PRO A 98 12.10 10.19 6.42
N ALA A 99 13.04 9.35 6.84
CA ALA A 99 12.72 8.27 7.77
C ALA A 99 12.43 8.84 9.17
N VAL A 100 11.18 8.74 9.60
CA VAL A 100 10.72 9.18 10.94
C VAL A 100 10.82 8.06 11.98
N ALA A 101 10.71 6.80 11.54
CA ALA A 101 10.76 5.62 12.41
C ALA A 101 11.53 4.47 11.73
N SER A 102 12.12 3.60 12.55
CA SER A 102 12.88 2.43 12.09
C SER A 102 11.95 1.24 11.77
N ASN A 103 12.39 0.36 10.86
CA ASN A 103 11.72 -0.90 10.52
C ASN A 103 11.92 -1.96 11.61
N ALA A 104 11.42 -1.70 12.82
CA ALA A 104 11.38 -2.67 13.90
C ALA A 104 10.30 -3.75 13.65
N ARG A 105 10.35 -4.85 14.40
CA ARG A 105 9.33 -5.91 14.34
C ARG A 105 7.92 -5.33 14.52
N GLY A 106 7.01 -5.67 13.60
CA GLY A 106 5.63 -5.20 13.61
C GLY A 106 5.40 -3.84 12.94
N VAL A 107 6.44 -3.23 12.38
CA VAL A 107 6.31 -2.00 11.58
C VAL A 107 6.07 -2.36 10.11
N VAL A 108 5.11 -1.67 9.49
CA VAL A 108 4.85 -1.77 8.05
C VAL A 108 5.56 -0.63 7.34
N SER A 109 6.24 -0.94 6.23
CA SER A 109 6.93 0.04 5.39
C SER A 109 6.78 -0.32 3.92
N PHE A 110 6.90 0.67 3.04
CA PHE A 110 6.94 0.42 1.60
C PHE A 110 8.24 -0.25 1.18
N ALA A 111 8.11 -1.27 0.34
CA ALA A 111 9.24 -1.80 -0.41
C ALA A 111 9.72 -0.77 -1.45
N ARG A 112 11.01 -0.85 -1.79
CA ARG A 112 11.62 -0.04 -2.86
C ARG A 112 12.71 -0.81 -3.58
N ALA A 113 12.89 -0.53 -4.87
CA ALA A 113 13.97 -1.06 -5.71
C ALA A 113 15.12 -0.07 -5.89
N GLY A 114 15.06 1.09 -5.23
CA GLY A 114 16.00 2.21 -5.32
C GLY A 114 15.35 3.50 -4.81
N PRO A 115 16.06 4.65 -4.91
CA PRO A 115 15.46 5.96 -4.62
C PRO A 115 14.21 6.21 -5.45
N GLU A 116 13.17 6.80 -4.87
CA GLU A 116 11.96 7.25 -5.59
C GLU A 116 11.18 6.11 -6.30
N THR A 117 11.24 4.88 -5.79
CA THR A 117 10.61 3.70 -6.44
C THR A 117 9.47 3.06 -5.64
N ARG A 118 9.01 3.71 -4.57
CA ARG A 118 7.87 3.22 -3.78
C ARG A 118 6.58 3.35 -4.59
N SER A 119 5.73 2.33 -4.65
CA SER A 119 4.55 2.37 -5.54
C SER A 119 3.25 1.92 -4.87
N TYR A 120 3.11 0.64 -4.57
CA TYR A 120 1.89 -0.01 -4.08
C TYR A 120 2.29 -1.21 -3.22
#